data_AF-A0A9X3LZC4-F1
#
_entry.id   AF-A0A9X3LZC4-F1
#
_cell.length_a   1.000
_cell.length_b   1.000
_cell.length_c   1.000
_cell.angle_alpha   90.00
_cell.angle_beta   90.00
_cell.angle_gamma   90.00
#
_symmetry.space_group_name_H-M   'P 1'
#
loop_
_entity.id
_entity.type
_entity.pdbx_description
1 polymer ?
#
loop_
_entity_poly.entity_id
_entity_poly.type
_entity_poly.pdbx_seq_one_letter_code
_entity_poly.pdbx_strand_id
1 'polypeptide(L)'
;MPSSTYLIPHRGLGAVQALPIYGAQTKENREFTVTLSPRPDGGLEVRADSVLGHITSADRAEYPELDLLFRAGLTPAATAAPQPDDSLALLLPRPGLCLPANNPPAGPWTMLGYAPPIDITDLPADLDIPAQARMHLLVTLSPSTTGSGADAYLGPRWVGRLEGVDVAKQGTTLAHAYHAPRSTGRVLSIYAGEPLPDSEEASLADATPTSPSSTETFETTSFRAVSNDAPAPPGRWAPALIALLVIAALIAVLIFLL
;
A
#
# COMPACT_ATOMS: atom_id res chain seq x y z
N MET A 1 14.20 -16.85 7.43
CA MET A 1 14.02 -15.48 6.90
C MET A 1 12.93 -14.85 7.75
N PRO A 2 13.11 -13.63 8.31
CA PRO A 2 11.99 -12.98 8.98
C PRO A 2 10.92 -12.71 7.92
N SER A 3 9.74 -13.31 8.03
CA SER A 3 8.64 -12.94 7.14
C SER A 3 8.22 -11.53 7.53
N SER A 4 8.28 -10.59 6.60
CA SER A 4 7.77 -9.25 6.86
C SER A 4 6.25 -9.32 6.91
N THR A 5 5.69 -8.95 8.05
CA THR A 5 4.24 -8.91 8.26
C THR A 5 3.65 -7.68 7.58
N TYR A 6 2.57 -7.85 6.82
CA TYR A 6 1.84 -6.75 6.21
C TYR A 6 0.49 -6.55 6.92
N LEU A 7 0.31 -5.43 7.61
CA LEU A 7 -0.93 -5.12 8.32
C LEU A 7 -2.01 -4.65 7.34
N ILE A 8 -3.15 -5.33 7.36
CA ILE A 8 -4.36 -4.97 6.63
C ILE A 8 -5.31 -4.29 7.62
N PRO A 9 -5.49 -2.96 7.51
CA PRO A 9 -6.43 -2.23 8.34
C PRO A 9 -7.86 -2.60 7.98
N HIS A 10 -8.74 -2.69 8.96
CA HIS A 10 -10.17 -2.87 8.72
C HIS A 10 -10.95 -1.57 8.93
N ARG A 11 -10.39 -0.60 9.67
CA ARG A 11 -10.99 0.71 9.91
C ARG A 11 -10.43 1.75 8.95
N GLY A 12 -11.20 2.80 8.69
CA GLY A 12 -10.71 3.98 7.97
C GLY A 12 -10.64 3.86 6.44
N LEU A 13 -10.95 2.71 5.85
CA LEU A 13 -10.91 2.51 4.39
C LEU A 13 -12.26 2.04 3.85
N GLY A 14 -13.32 2.71 4.30
CA GLY A 14 -14.68 2.47 3.83
C GLY A 14 -15.45 1.51 4.73
N ALA A 15 -16.40 0.78 4.15
CA ALA A 15 -17.20 -0.18 4.90
C ALA A 15 -16.36 -1.40 5.28
N VAL A 16 -16.61 -1.95 6.46
CA VAL A 16 -15.94 -3.17 6.93
C VAL A 16 -16.73 -4.40 6.49
N GLN A 17 -16.03 -5.43 6.04
CA GLN A 17 -16.57 -6.76 5.80
C GLN A 17 -16.10 -7.68 6.94
N ALA A 18 -17.07 -8.34 7.56
CA ALA A 18 -16.82 -9.38 8.55
C ALA A 18 -16.93 -10.74 7.84
N LEU A 19 -15.79 -11.40 7.59
CA LEU A 19 -15.74 -12.75 7.04
C LEU A 19 -15.75 -13.78 8.17
N PRO A 20 -16.60 -14.81 8.14
CA PRO A 20 -16.60 -15.83 9.18
C PRO A 20 -15.29 -16.63 9.20
N ILE A 21 -14.70 -16.81 10.38
CA ILE A 21 -13.56 -17.72 10.58
C ILE A 21 -14.12 -19.09 11.00
N TYR A 22 -14.19 -19.99 10.03
CA TYR A 22 -14.77 -21.32 10.21
C TYR A 22 -13.90 -22.21 11.11
N GLY A 23 -14.55 -22.93 12.01
CA GLY A 23 -13.89 -23.82 12.98
C GLY A 23 -13.24 -23.09 14.16
N ALA A 24 -13.40 -21.75 14.24
CA ALA A 24 -12.89 -20.95 15.32
C ALA A 24 -13.99 -20.58 16.32
N GLN A 25 -13.63 -20.62 17.59
CA GLN A 25 -14.44 -20.12 18.71
C GLN A 25 -13.48 -19.42 19.66
N THR A 26 -13.94 -18.35 20.30
CA THR A 26 -13.14 -17.65 21.30
C THR A 26 -13.98 -17.24 22.49
N LYS A 27 -13.32 -17.12 23.65
CA LYS A 27 -13.87 -16.45 24.83
C LYS A 27 -13.31 -15.03 24.98
N GLU A 28 -12.49 -14.60 24.04
CA GLU A 28 -12.02 -13.23 23.99
C GLU A 28 -13.19 -12.28 23.78
N ASN A 29 -13.10 -11.10 24.37
CA ASN A 29 -14.15 -10.08 24.34
C ASN A 29 -13.71 -8.81 23.64
N ARG A 30 -12.56 -8.85 22.96
CA ARG A 30 -11.94 -7.73 22.25
C ARG A 30 -11.38 -8.20 20.93
N GLU A 31 -11.18 -7.24 20.03
CA GLU A 31 -10.48 -7.44 18.78
C GLU A 31 -9.00 -7.75 19.02
N PHE A 32 -8.40 -8.58 18.16
CA PHE A 32 -6.99 -8.94 18.23
C PHE A 32 -6.42 -9.22 16.84
N THR A 33 -5.09 -9.25 16.72
CA THR A 33 -4.41 -9.46 15.43
C THR A 33 -4.27 -10.95 15.13
N VAL A 34 -4.57 -11.33 13.89
CA VAL A 34 -4.34 -12.65 13.33
C VAL A 34 -3.53 -12.56 12.05
N THR A 35 -2.82 -13.62 11.71
CA THR A 35 -2.09 -13.79 10.46
C THR A 35 -2.80 -14.76 9.55
N LEU A 36 -2.63 -14.55 8.24
CA LEU A 36 -3.26 -15.34 7.18
C LEU A 36 -2.20 -16.12 6.41
N SER A 37 -2.50 -17.38 6.06
CA SER A 37 -1.65 -18.16 5.16
C SER A 37 -2.47 -18.95 4.13
N PRO A 38 -1.94 -19.22 2.93
CA PRO A 38 -2.66 -19.97 1.90
C PRO A 38 -2.90 -21.42 2.33
N ARG A 39 -4.10 -21.94 2.06
CA ARG A 39 -4.41 -23.37 2.21
C ARG A 39 -4.42 -24.11 0.87
N PRO A 40 -4.15 -25.43 0.86
CA PRO A 40 -4.17 -26.25 -0.36
C PRO A 40 -5.54 -26.30 -1.08
N ASP A 41 -6.64 -26.09 -0.34
CA ASP A 41 -8.01 -26.06 -0.86
C ASP A 41 -8.41 -24.71 -1.47
N GLY A 42 -7.47 -23.77 -1.57
CA GLY A 42 -7.71 -22.42 -2.07
C GLY A 42 -8.27 -21.46 -1.01
N GLY A 43 -8.56 -21.90 0.22
CA GLY A 43 -8.93 -21.03 1.33
C GLY A 43 -7.74 -20.34 1.99
N LEU A 44 -7.96 -19.77 3.17
CA LEU A 44 -6.91 -19.22 4.04
C LEU A 44 -6.96 -19.89 5.42
N GLU A 45 -5.80 -20.13 6.01
CA GLU A 45 -5.67 -20.51 7.41
C GLU A 45 -5.49 -19.23 8.22
N VAL A 46 -6.19 -19.14 9.35
CA VAL A 46 -6.14 -17.98 10.26
C VAL A 46 -5.43 -18.39 11.54
N ARG A 47 -4.39 -17.66 11.92
CA ARG A 47 -3.52 -17.98 13.06
C ARG A 47 -3.31 -16.80 13.98
N ALA A 48 -3.34 -17.04 15.29
CA ALA A 48 -2.69 -16.19 16.29
C ALA A 48 -1.46 -16.96 16.80
N ASP A 49 -1.40 -17.28 18.10
CA ASP A 49 -0.39 -18.17 18.66
C ASP A 49 -0.53 -19.62 18.15
N SER A 50 -1.76 -19.99 17.78
CA SER A 50 -2.11 -21.29 17.21
C SER A 50 -3.08 -21.12 16.03
N VAL A 51 -3.37 -22.21 15.32
CA VAL A 51 -4.41 -22.21 14.27
C VAL A 51 -5.76 -22.00 14.94
N LEU A 52 -6.45 -20.93 14.55
CA LEU A 52 -7.78 -20.62 15.05
C LEU A 52 -8.84 -21.27 14.19
N GLY A 53 -8.67 -21.20 12.86
CA GLY A 53 -9.67 -21.68 11.91
C GLY A 53 -9.30 -21.30 10.49
N HIS A 54 -10.30 -21.13 9.64
CA HIS A 54 -10.08 -20.86 8.22
C HIS A 54 -11.13 -19.97 7.57
N ILE A 55 -10.73 -19.33 6.47
CA ILE A 55 -11.60 -18.62 5.53
C ILE A 55 -11.79 -19.49 4.28
N THR A 56 -12.99 -19.48 3.70
CA THR A 56 -13.29 -20.29 2.51
C THR A 56 -12.61 -19.75 1.26
N SER A 57 -12.52 -20.57 0.21
CA SER A 57 -12.05 -20.12 -1.10
C SER A 57 -12.99 -19.10 -1.75
N ALA A 58 -14.30 -19.18 -1.49
CA ALA A 58 -15.28 -18.22 -1.98
C ALA A 58 -15.07 -16.85 -1.36
N ASP A 59 -14.89 -16.79 -0.04
CA ASP A 59 -14.62 -15.53 0.68
C ASP A 59 -13.25 -14.96 0.29
N ARG A 60 -12.21 -15.80 0.15
CA ARG A 60 -10.89 -15.36 -0.33
C ARG A 60 -10.96 -14.76 -1.74
N ALA A 61 -11.82 -15.27 -2.60
CA ALA A 61 -11.94 -14.79 -3.98
C ALA A 61 -12.40 -13.32 -4.07
N GLU A 62 -12.99 -12.77 -3.01
CA GLU A 62 -13.31 -11.34 -2.90
C GLU A 62 -12.08 -10.46 -2.62
N TYR A 63 -10.93 -11.07 -2.30
CA TYR A 63 -9.66 -10.43 -1.92
C TYR A 63 -8.47 -10.97 -2.72
N PRO A 64 -8.46 -10.81 -4.07
CA PRO A 64 -7.40 -11.32 -4.92
C PRO A 64 -6.02 -10.73 -4.61
N GLU A 65 -5.96 -9.57 -3.96
CA GLU A 65 -4.69 -8.92 -3.60
C GLU A 65 -3.93 -9.67 -2.50
N LEU A 66 -4.58 -10.54 -1.72
CA LEU A 66 -3.89 -11.41 -0.76
C LEU A 66 -2.87 -12.29 -1.47
N ASP A 67 -3.16 -12.71 -2.70
CA ASP A 67 -2.23 -13.49 -3.53
C ASP A 67 -1.00 -12.69 -3.93
N LEU A 68 -1.12 -11.37 -4.07
CA LEU A 68 0.03 -10.50 -4.32
C LEU A 68 0.94 -10.45 -3.10
N LEU A 69 0.36 -10.32 -1.89
CA LEU A 69 1.13 -10.33 -0.65
C LEU A 69 1.90 -11.65 -0.47
N PHE A 70 1.22 -12.78 -0.70
CA PHE A 70 1.86 -14.09 -0.62
C PHE A 70 2.98 -14.27 -1.66
N ARG A 71 2.78 -13.82 -2.91
CA ARG A 71 3.83 -13.84 -3.94
C ARG A 71 5.02 -12.97 -3.59
N ALA A 72 4.80 -11.87 -2.87
CA ALA A 72 5.85 -11.00 -2.36
C ALA A 72 6.56 -11.56 -1.11
N GLY A 73 6.16 -12.75 -0.62
CA GLY A 73 6.74 -13.36 0.57
C GLY A 73 6.33 -12.68 1.88
N LEU A 74 5.26 -11.88 1.85
CA LEU A 74 4.71 -11.19 3.01
C LEU A 74 3.68 -12.06 3.71
N THR A 75 3.58 -11.89 5.03
CA THR A 75 2.54 -12.53 5.86
C THR A 75 1.46 -11.50 6.15
N PRO A 76 0.27 -11.59 5.54
CA PRO A 76 -0.82 -10.67 5.84
C PRO A 76 -1.27 -10.84 7.28
N ALA A 77 -1.46 -9.73 7.99
CA ALA A 77 -2.06 -9.66 9.31
C ALA A 77 -3.30 -8.79 9.26
N ALA A 78 -4.38 -9.23 9.89
CA ALA A 78 -5.66 -8.53 9.93
C ALA A 78 -6.29 -8.68 11.32
N THR A 79 -7.40 -7.98 11.54
CA THR A 79 -8.10 -8.00 12.82
C THR A 79 -9.13 -9.13 12.85
N ALA A 80 -9.11 -9.93 13.92
CA ALA A 80 -10.19 -10.84 14.26
C ALA A 80 -11.06 -10.20 15.36
N ALA A 81 -12.38 -10.36 15.23
CA ALA A 81 -13.37 -9.82 16.16
C ALA A 81 -14.28 -10.94 16.69
N PRO A 82 -14.40 -11.09 18.02
CA PRO A 82 -15.36 -12.01 18.63
C PRO A 82 -16.80 -11.57 18.33
N GLN A 83 -17.65 -12.54 18.06
CA GLN A 83 -19.08 -12.35 17.82
C GLN A 83 -19.89 -12.73 19.07
N PRO A 84 -21.17 -12.29 19.18
CA PRO A 84 -22.02 -12.60 20.33
C PRO A 84 -22.30 -14.10 20.56
N ASP A 85 -22.07 -14.94 19.55
CA ASP A 85 -22.26 -16.40 19.58
C ASP A 85 -20.95 -17.18 19.80
N ASP A 86 -19.94 -16.53 20.38
CA ASP A 86 -18.57 -17.04 20.59
C ASP A 86 -17.82 -17.40 19.29
N SER A 87 -18.40 -17.15 18.11
CA SER A 87 -17.71 -17.27 16.84
C SER A 87 -16.74 -16.12 16.60
N LEU A 88 -15.89 -16.28 15.60
CA LEU A 88 -14.88 -15.30 15.21
C LEU A 88 -15.13 -14.81 13.78
N ALA A 89 -15.00 -13.51 13.57
CA ALA A 89 -14.99 -12.91 12.24
C ALA A 89 -13.65 -12.24 11.96
N LEU A 90 -13.14 -12.41 10.74
CA LEU A 90 -12.02 -11.66 10.21
C LEU A 90 -12.56 -10.34 9.64
N LEU A 91 -12.05 -9.23 10.14
CA LEU A 91 -12.42 -7.91 9.66
C LEU A 91 -11.46 -7.50 8.54
N LEU A 92 -12.03 -7.26 7.36
CA LEU A 92 -11.32 -6.78 6.18
C LEU A 92 -12.08 -5.58 5.59
N PRO A 93 -11.41 -4.70 4.85
CA PRO A 93 -12.07 -3.62 4.13
C PRO A 93 -12.93 -4.18 2.97
N ARG A 94 -14.16 -3.66 2.79
CA ARG A 94 -15.07 -4.05 1.69
C ARG A 94 -14.43 -3.78 0.32
N PRO A 95 -14.73 -4.59 -0.70
CA PRO A 95 -13.77 -5.46 -1.39
C PRO A 95 -12.54 -4.75 -1.98
N GLY A 96 -11.39 -5.44 -1.85
CA GLY A 96 -10.04 -5.01 -2.22
C GLY A 96 -9.16 -4.74 -0.99
N LEU A 97 -7.91 -5.19 -0.96
CA LEU A 97 -6.97 -4.97 0.18
C LEU A 97 -6.53 -3.50 0.43
N CYS A 98 -7.32 -2.52 0.00
CA CYS A 98 -6.97 -1.11 0.07
C CYS A 98 -5.59 -0.76 -0.51
N LEU A 99 -5.08 -1.60 -1.41
CA LEU A 99 -3.88 -1.31 -2.15
C LEU A 99 -4.20 -0.19 -3.14
N PRO A 100 -3.51 0.95 -3.03
CA PRO A 100 -3.72 2.02 -4.00
C PRO A 100 -3.32 1.55 -5.40
N ALA A 101 -4.13 1.90 -6.39
CA ALA A 101 -3.86 1.63 -7.79
C ALA A 101 -2.76 2.54 -8.38
N ASN A 102 -2.24 3.48 -7.60
CA ASN A 102 -1.21 4.43 -8.01
C ASN A 102 -0.09 4.57 -6.96
N ASN A 103 1.10 4.92 -7.47
CA ASN A 103 2.30 5.06 -6.69
C ASN A 103 2.21 6.29 -5.79
N PRO A 104 2.86 6.25 -4.61
CA PRO A 104 3.22 7.47 -3.95
C PRO A 104 4.20 8.29 -4.83
N PRO A 105 4.23 9.62 -4.69
CA PRO A 105 5.19 10.46 -5.38
C PRO A 105 6.63 10.10 -4.99
N ALA A 106 7.57 10.37 -5.92
CA ALA A 106 8.99 10.17 -5.65
C ALA A 106 9.46 11.15 -4.56
N GLY A 107 10.02 10.62 -3.46
CA GLY A 107 10.54 11.40 -2.35
C GLY A 107 9.89 11.06 -1.01
N PRO A 108 10.28 11.76 0.07
CA PRO A 108 9.70 11.54 1.39
C PRO A 108 8.28 12.11 1.46
N TRP A 109 7.38 11.32 2.03
CA TRP A 109 5.99 11.68 2.24
C TRP A 109 5.52 11.23 3.63
N THR A 110 4.46 11.87 4.11
CA THR A 110 3.75 11.49 5.34
C THR A 110 2.34 11.10 4.97
N MET A 111 1.91 9.89 5.37
CA MET A 111 0.52 9.47 5.21
C MET A 111 -0.33 10.03 6.35
N LEU A 112 -1.50 10.59 6.03
CA LEU A 112 -2.52 10.86 7.03
C LEU A 112 -3.04 9.54 7.61
N GLY A 113 -3.31 9.55 8.91
CA GLY A 113 -3.96 8.43 9.57
C GLY A 113 -5.38 8.21 9.08
N TYR A 114 -6.00 7.14 9.57
CA TYR A 114 -7.38 6.81 9.25
C TYR A 114 -8.35 7.86 9.77
N ALA A 115 -9.18 8.37 8.87
CA ALA A 115 -10.18 9.40 9.17
C ALA A 115 -11.47 9.18 8.36
N PRO A 116 -12.61 9.75 8.77
CA PRO A 116 -13.83 9.71 7.97
C PRO A 116 -13.61 10.28 6.56
N PRO A 117 -14.33 9.77 5.55
CA PRO A 117 -14.19 10.25 4.18
C PRO A 117 -14.83 11.63 4.00
N ILE A 118 -14.17 12.46 3.18
CA ILE A 118 -14.72 13.67 2.59
C ILE A 118 -14.96 13.35 1.10
N ASP A 119 -16.21 13.48 0.65
CA ASP A 119 -16.61 13.11 -0.70
C ASP A 119 -16.42 14.28 -1.69
N ILE A 120 -15.72 14.00 -2.80
CA ILE A 120 -15.64 14.87 -3.97
C ILE A 120 -16.49 14.26 -5.10
N THR A 121 -17.51 14.99 -5.55
CA THR A 121 -18.44 14.52 -6.60
C THR A 121 -18.20 15.14 -7.98
N ASP A 122 -17.60 16.33 -8.04
CA ASP A 122 -17.37 17.08 -9.29
C ASP A 122 -16.00 16.77 -9.91
N LEU A 123 -15.72 15.48 -10.10
CA LEU A 123 -14.41 15.01 -10.59
C LEU A 123 -14.15 15.37 -12.06
N PRO A 124 -12.97 15.92 -12.41
CA PRO A 124 -12.61 16.22 -13.80
C PRO A 124 -12.75 15.01 -14.73
N ALA A 125 -13.43 15.21 -15.88
CA ALA A 125 -13.74 14.13 -16.82
C ALA A 125 -12.48 13.45 -17.40
N ASP A 126 -11.37 14.19 -17.50
CA ASP A 126 -10.08 13.77 -18.04
C ASP A 126 -9.12 13.17 -17.00
N LEU A 127 -9.60 12.84 -15.80
CA LEU A 127 -8.81 12.07 -14.85
C LEU A 127 -8.45 10.70 -15.41
N ASP A 128 -7.20 10.27 -15.19
CA ASP A 128 -6.67 8.97 -15.57
C ASP A 128 -7.15 7.86 -14.61
N ILE A 129 -8.47 7.81 -14.40
CA ILE A 129 -9.16 6.81 -13.59
C ILE A 129 -10.40 6.37 -14.37
N PRO A 130 -10.56 5.06 -14.64
CA PRO A 130 -11.73 4.59 -15.38
C PRO A 130 -13.03 4.94 -14.66
N ALA A 131 -13.99 5.54 -15.39
CA ALA A 131 -15.21 6.09 -14.79
C ALA A 131 -16.07 5.06 -14.02
N GLN A 132 -16.00 3.78 -14.41
CA GLN A 132 -16.74 2.69 -13.78
C GLN A 132 -15.91 1.89 -12.78
N ALA A 133 -14.63 2.24 -12.58
CA ALA A 133 -13.77 1.50 -11.67
C ALA A 133 -14.14 1.74 -10.22
N ARG A 134 -13.95 0.70 -9.41
CA ARG A 134 -13.95 0.76 -7.95
C ARG A 134 -12.53 0.50 -7.52
N MET A 135 -11.85 1.48 -6.92
CA MET A 135 -10.43 1.35 -6.59
C MET A 135 -9.98 2.30 -5.49
N HIS A 136 -8.97 1.85 -4.75
CA HIS A 136 -8.25 2.69 -3.81
C HIS A 136 -7.16 3.49 -4.51
N LEU A 137 -6.91 4.70 -4.05
CA LEU A 137 -5.95 5.64 -4.62
C LEU A 137 -5.20 6.38 -3.51
N LEU A 138 -4.01 6.86 -3.82
CA LEU A 138 -3.27 7.84 -3.06
C LEU A 138 -3.55 9.23 -3.64
N VAL A 139 -3.99 10.13 -2.78
CA VAL A 139 -4.19 11.54 -3.11
C VAL A 139 -3.10 12.34 -2.42
N THR A 140 -2.47 13.23 -3.17
CA THR A 140 -1.53 14.21 -2.61
C THR A 140 -2.30 15.40 -2.09
N LEU A 141 -2.03 15.79 -0.85
CA LEU A 141 -2.61 16.96 -0.22
C LEU A 141 -1.56 18.06 -0.11
N SER A 142 -1.96 19.29 -0.40
CA SER A 142 -1.13 20.48 -0.21
C SER A 142 -1.93 21.55 0.52
N PRO A 143 -1.28 22.40 1.34
CA PRO A 143 -1.97 23.52 1.96
C PRO A 143 -2.66 24.37 0.89
N SER A 144 -3.94 24.69 1.11
CA SER A 144 -4.68 25.51 0.16
C SER A 144 -4.07 26.91 0.05
N THR A 145 -3.90 27.39 -1.18
CA THR A 145 -3.38 28.76 -1.43
C THR A 145 -4.47 29.81 -1.50
N THR A 146 -5.75 29.41 -1.45
CA THR A 146 -6.90 30.30 -1.66
C THR A 146 -7.96 30.21 -0.56
N GLY A 147 -7.67 29.51 0.55
CA GLY A 147 -8.56 29.39 1.70
C GLY A 147 -7.97 28.57 2.84
N SER A 148 -8.79 28.27 3.84
CA SER A 148 -8.47 27.25 4.85
C SER A 148 -8.51 25.85 4.25
N GLY A 149 -7.79 24.91 4.85
CA GLY A 149 -7.82 23.50 4.46
C GLY A 149 -6.72 23.08 3.48
N ALA A 150 -6.97 21.98 2.79
CA ALA A 150 -6.03 21.36 1.85
C ALA A 150 -6.61 21.23 0.45
N ASP A 151 -5.80 21.49 -0.57
CA ASP A 151 -6.12 21.15 -1.96
C ASP A 151 -5.64 19.72 -2.25
N ALA A 152 -6.50 18.92 -2.88
CA ALA A 152 -6.29 17.52 -3.18
C ALA A 152 -5.91 17.29 -4.65
N TYR A 153 -4.95 16.41 -4.88
CA TYR A 153 -4.40 16.12 -6.20
C TYR A 153 -4.26 14.62 -6.48
N LEU A 154 -4.61 14.21 -7.69
CA LEU A 154 -4.29 12.91 -8.26
C LEU A 154 -3.20 13.10 -9.34
N GLY A 155 -1.98 12.69 -9.01
CA GLY A 155 -0.81 13.09 -9.80
C GLY A 155 -0.70 14.62 -9.89
N PRO A 156 -0.57 15.21 -11.09
CA PRO A 156 -0.52 16.67 -11.27
C PRO A 156 -1.90 17.34 -11.30
N ARG A 157 -3.00 16.58 -11.23
CA ARG A 157 -4.36 17.11 -11.43
C ARG A 157 -5.02 17.44 -10.11
N TRP A 158 -5.46 18.69 -9.96
CA TRP A 158 -6.32 19.11 -8.86
C TRP A 158 -7.69 18.44 -8.98
N VAL A 159 -8.18 17.87 -7.89
CA VAL A 159 -9.47 17.15 -7.85
C VAL A 159 -10.49 17.79 -6.92
N GLY A 160 -10.06 18.60 -5.97
CA GLY A 160 -10.97 19.35 -5.10
C GLY A 160 -10.28 19.95 -3.90
N ARG A 161 -11.07 20.64 -3.07
CA ARG A 161 -10.65 21.19 -1.80
C ARG A 161 -11.27 20.42 -0.64
N LEU A 162 -10.49 20.20 0.39
CA LEU A 162 -10.89 19.61 1.65
C LEU A 162 -10.85 20.70 2.74
N GLU A 163 -12.03 21.26 3.02
CA GLU A 163 -12.18 22.25 4.09
C GLU A 163 -11.92 21.61 5.47
N GLY A 164 -11.27 22.37 6.36
CA GLY A 164 -10.98 21.90 7.72
C GLY A 164 -9.86 20.87 7.85
N VAL A 165 -9.25 20.42 6.76
CA VAL A 165 -8.10 19.50 6.78
C VAL A 165 -6.80 20.28 6.91
N ASP A 166 -6.09 20.09 8.02
CA ASP A 166 -4.76 20.67 8.22
C ASP A 166 -3.67 19.71 7.74
N VAL A 167 -2.75 20.21 6.91
CA VAL A 167 -1.64 19.44 6.36
C VAL A 167 -0.34 20.21 6.55
N ALA A 168 0.77 19.48 6.61
CA ALA A 168 2.07 20.08 6.83
C ALA A 168 2.38 21.11 5.72
N LYS A 169 2.92 22.26 6.14
CA LYS A 169 3.33 23.33 5.20
C LYS A 169 4.53 22.95 4.32
N GLN A 170 5.25 21.91 4.70
CA GLN A 170 6.45 21.41 4.03
C GLN A 170 6.40 19.90 3.94
N GLY A 171 6.96 19.36 2.85
CA GLY A 171 6.89 17.94 2.54
C GLY A 171 5.59 17.56 1.83
N THR A 172 5.49 16.29 1.46
CA THR A 172 4.32 15.76 0.77
C THR A 172 3.42 15.02 1.75
N THR A 173 2.17 15.46 1.87
CA THR A 173 1.16 14.73 2.64
C THR A 173 0.32 13.87 1.70
N LEU A 174 0.12 12.61 2.05
CA LEU A 174 -0.73 11.68 1.31
C LEU A 174 -1.97 11.33 2.14
N ALA A 175 -3.08 11.09 1.47
CA ALA A 175 -4.27 10.50 2.05
C ALA A 175 -4.74 9.32 1.20
N HIS A 176 -5.31 8.32 1.87
CA HIS A 176 -6.06 7.29 1.17
C HIS A 176 -7.33 7.88 0.58
N ALA A 177 -7.72 7.37 -0.59
CA ALA A 177 -8.99 7.68 -1.21
C ALA A 177 -9.61 6.44 -1.86
N TYR A 178 -10.93 6.49 -2.08
CA TYR A 178 -11.67 5.46 -2.79
C TYR A 178 -12.51 6.08 -3.90
N HIS A 179 -12.27 5.64 -5.14
CA HIS A 179 -13.07 6.01 -6.30
C HIS A 179 -14.19 5.00 -6.51
N ALA A 180 -15.42 5.50 -6.73
CA ALA A 180 -16.56 4.67 -7.09
C ALA A 180 -17.54 5.37 -8.05
N PRO A 181 -18.18 4.62 -8.96
CA PRO A 181 -19.31 5.13 -9.73
C PRO A 181 -20.55 5.32 -8.85
N ARG A 182 -21.34 6.35 -9.15
CA ARG A 182 -22.65 6.67 -8.54
C ARG A 182 -23.67 6.92 -9.64
N SER A 183 -24.96 6.86 -9.30
CA SER A 183 -26.06 7.15 -10.25
C SER A 183 -25.99 8.57 -10.82
N THR A 184 -25.38 9.50 -10.08
CA THR A 184 -25.21 10.92 -10.44
C THR A 184 -23.84 11.25 -11.03
N GLY A 185 -22.94 10.27 -11.20
CA GLY A 185 -21.59 10.51 -11.71
C GLY A 185 -20.54 9.63 -11.05
N ARG A 186 -19.48 10.24 -10.56
CA ARG A 186 -18.36 9.56 -9.88
C ARG A 186 -18.14 10.22 -8.53
N VAL A 187 -17.68 9.46 -7.54
CA VAL A 187 -17.28 10.00 -6.25
C VAL A 187 -15.85 9.56 -5.93
N LEU A 188 -15.06 10.47 -5.38
CA LEU A 188 -13.79 10.19 -4.74
C LEU A 188 -13.92 10.51 -3.26
N SER A 189 -13.97 9.47 -2.43
CA SER A 189 -14.03 9.58 -0.99
C SER A 189 -12.60 9.65 -0.44
N ILE A 190 -12.16 10.81 0.07
CA ILE A 190 -10.81 11.01 0.61
C ILE A 190 -10.83 10.93 2.12
N TYR A 191 -10.08 9.99 2.70
CA TYR A 191 -10.04 9.73 4.15
C TYR A 191 -9.11 10.72 4.83
N ALA A 192 -9.63 11.93 5.09
CA ALA A 192 -8.89 13.05 5.65
C ALA A 192 -9.71 13.90 6.63
N GLY A 193 -10.86 13.39 7.11
CA GLY A 193 -11.64 14.05 8.16
C GLY A 193 -10.90 14.17 9.50
N GLU A 194 -11.62 14.58 10.55
CA GLU A 194 -11.03 14.58 11.89
C GLU A 194 -10.59 13.14 12.26
N PRO A 195 -9.35 12.96 12.76
CA PRO A 195 -8.86 11.64 13.13
C PRO A 195 -9.84 10.94 14.07
N LEU A 196 -10.12 9.67 13.78
CA LEU A 196 -10.88 8.86 14.73
C LEU A 196 -10.09 8.77 16.05
N PRO A 197 -10.77 8.75 17.21
CA PRO A 197 -10.09 8.61 18.50
C PRO A 197 -9.19 7.36 18.48
N ASP A 198 -8.07 7.44 19.20
CA ASP A 198 -7.00 6.42 19.21
C ASP A 198 -7.57 5.00 19.16
N SER A 199 -7.30 4.33 18.05
CA SER A 199 -7.58 2.91 17.89
C SER A 199 -6.30 2.12 18.19
N GLU A 200 -6.43 0.90 18.70
CA GLU A 200 -5.27 0.04 18.94
C GLU A 200 -4.49 -0.29 17.64
N GLU A 201 -5.03 0.02 16.46
CA GLU A 201 -4.30 -0.05 15.17
C GLU A 201 -3.11 0.92 15.13
N ALA A 202 -3.21 2.09 15.78
CA ALA A 202 -2.09 3.03 15.89
C ALA A 202 -0.96 2.46 16.76
N SER A 203 -1.32 1.79 17.86
CA SER A 203 -0.35 1.10 18.74
C SER A 203 0.24 -0.15 18.09
N LEU A 204 -0.49 -0.83 17.19
CA LEU A 204 -0.01 -1.99 16.43
C LEU A 204 0.95 -1.58 15.30
N ALA A 205 0.73 -0.43 14.67
CA ALA A 205 1.66 0.16 13.70
C ALA A 205 3.01 0.52 14.36
N ASP A 206 2.98 1.10 15.57
CA ASP A 206 4.18 1.42 16.36
C ASP A 206 4.89 0.16 16.89
N ALA A 207 4.16 -0.92 17.16
CA ALA A 207 4.70 -2.19 17.67
C ALA A 207 5.31 -3.10 16.58
N THR A 208 5.11 -2.78 15.29
CA THR A 208 5.73 -3.53 14.20
C THR A 208 7.21 -3.15 14.14
N PRO A 209 8.16 -4.09 14.38
CA PRO A 209 9.57 -3.74 14.38
C PRO A 209 9.95 -3.17 13.01
N THR A 210 10.39 -1.92 13.00
CA THR A 210 11.04 -1.26 11.86
C THR A 210 12.32 -2.02 11.57
N SER A 211 12.19 -3.10 10.79
CA SER A 211 13.36 -3.84 10.31
C SER A 211 14.19 -2.89 9.44
N PRO A 212 15.50 -2.76 9.68
CA PRO A 212 16.38 -1.95 8.84
C PRO A 212 16.66 -2.59 7.47
N SER A 213 15.96 -3.66 7.11
CA SER A 213 16.01 -4.25 5.77
C SER A 213 15.06 -3.49 4.85
N SER A 214 15.62 -2.61 4.03
CA SER A 214 15.07 -2.12 2.75
C SER A 214 13.60 -2.48 2.52
N THR A 215 12.71 -1.60 2.98
CA THR A 215 11.28 -1.62 2.65
C THR A 215 11.12 -1.35 1.15
N GLU A 216 11.23 -2.41 0.35
CA GLU A 216 10.90 -2.36 -1.08
C GLU A 216 9.40 -2.13 -1.26
N THR A 217 9.10 -1.16 -2.11
CA THR A 217 7.84 -0.43 -2.23
C THR A 217 6.80 -1.23 -3.02
N PHE A 218 5.54 -1.16 -2.59
CA PHE A 218 4.40 -1.80 -3.24
C PHE A 218 4.05 -1.12 -4.56
N GLU A 219 4.26 -1.79 -5.69
CA GLU A 219 3.47 -1.46 -6.88
C GLU A 219 3.52 -2.50 -8.03
N THR A 220 2.34 -2.86 -8.53
CA THR A 220 2.11 -3.34 -9.92
C THR A 220 1.79 -2.11 -10.78
N THR A 221 2.78 -1.29 -11.14
CA THR A 221 3.53 -1.39 -12.41
C THR A 221 5.05 -1.19 -12.24
N SER A 222 5.57 -1.33 -11.02
CA SER A 222 6.97 -1.01 -10.68
C SER A 222 7.84 -2.26 -10.54
N PHE A 223 7.78 -3.19 -11.50
CA PHE A 223 8.67 -4.36 -11.52
C PHE A 223 9.93 -4.09 -12.35
N ARG A 224 10.94 -3.48 -11.73
CA ARG A 224 12.34 -3.79 -12.05
C ARG A 224 13.09 -4.01 -10.74
N ALA A 225 13.41 -5.28 -10.47
CA ALA A 225 14.32 -5.65 -9.40
C ALA A 225 15.64 -4.90 -9.59
N VAL A 226 16.03 -4.06 -8.64
CA VAL A 226 17.42 -3.63 -8.53
C VAL A 226 18.12 -4.75 -7.77
N SER A 227 18.93 -5.52 -8.48
CA SER A 227 19.89 -6.43 -7.89
C SER A 227 20.74 -5.69 -6.87
N ASN A 228 20.99 -6.32 -5.72
CA ASN A 228 22.11 -5.96 -4.85
C ASN A 228 23.43 -6.29 -5.55
N ASP A 229 23.77 -5.52 -6.58
CA ASP A 229 25.16 -5.22 -6.86
C ASP A 229 25.42 -3.89 -6.16
N ALA A 230 26.00 -3.96 -4.97
CA ALA A 230 26.73 -2.81 -4.45
C ALA A 230 27.69 -2.36 -5.57
N PRO A 231 27.81 -1.05 -5.89
CA PRO A 231 28.93 -0.62 -6.69
C PRO A 231 30.19 -1.07 -5.93
N ALA A 232 30.94 -1.98 -6.54
CA ALA A 232 32.28 -2.31 -6.09
C ALA A 232 33.00 -0.97 -5.81
N PRO A 233 33.82 -0.89 -4.75
CA PRO A 233 34.63 0.30 -4.52
C PRO A 233 35.35 0.63 -5.82
N PRO A 234 35.59 1.92 -6.19
CA PRO A 234 36.26 2.29 -7.41
C PRO A 234 37.68 1.68 -7.44
N GLY A 235 37.74 0.46 -7.94
CA GLY A 235 38.92 -0.32 -8.16
C GLY A 235 39.51 0.12 -9.48
N ARG A 236 40.78 0.51 -9.42
CA ARG A 236 41.75 0.71 -10.50
C ARG A 236 41.47 -0.08 -11.79
N TRP A 237 40.75 0.51 -12.74
CA TRP A 237 40.74 0.05 -14.15
C TRP A 237 41.12 1.17 -15.13
N ALA A 238 41.71 2.26 -14.63
CA ALA A 238 42.25 3.32 -15.47
C ALA A 238 43.45 2.90 -16.38
N PRO A 239 44.37 1.96 -16.01
CA PRO A 239 45.55 1.73 -16.86
C PRO A 239 45.32 0.75 -18.02
N ALA A 240 44.41 -0.22 -17.90
CA ALA A 240 44.22 -1.25 -18.92
C ALA A 240 43.48 -0.72 -20.17
N LEU A 241 42.52 0.18 -19.97
CA LEU A 241 41.72 0.78 -21.05
C LEU A 241 42.55 1.82 -21.83
N ILE A 242 43.42 2.55 -21.13
CA ILE A 242 44.40 3.45 -21.76
C ILE A 242 45.44 2.64 -22.55
N ALA A 243 45.97 1.54 -22.00
CA ALA A 243 46.93 0.70 -22.71
C ALA A 243 46.33 0.09 -23.99
N LEU A 244 45.06 -0.35 -23.96
CA LEU A 244 44.39 -0.91 -25.13
C LEU A 244 44.15 0.16 -26.22
N LEU A 245 43.79 1.39 -25.84
CA LEU A 245 43.64 2.51 -26.76
C LEU A 245 44.98 2.93 -27.39
N VAL A 246 46.07 2.93 -26.61
CA VAL A 246 47.42 3.22 -27.11
C VAL A 246 47.90 2.14 -28.08
N ILE A 247 47.66 0.85 -27.77
CA ILE A 247 48.02 -0.26 -28.66
C ILE A 247 47.21 -0.21 -29.96
N ALA A 248 45.90 0.07 -29.89
CA ALA A 248 45.05 0.21 -31.07
C ALA A 248 45.49 1.40 -31.96
N ALA A 249 45.86 2.53 -31.35
CA ALA A 249 46.39 3.68 -32.07
C ALA A 249 47.74 3.38 -32.74
N LEU A 250 48.64 2.65 -32.06
CA LEU A 250 49.93 2.25 -32.62
C LEU A 250 49.79 1.26 -33.78
N ILE A 251 48.83 0.33 -33.71
CA ILE A 251 48.53 -0.60 -34.81
C ILE A 251 47.93 0.15 -36.00
N ALA A 252 47.02 1.10 -35.77
CA ALA A 252 46.45 1.91 -36.85
C ALA A 252 47.52 2.76 -37.56
N VAL A 253 48.45 3.34 -36.81
CA VAL A 253 49.58 4.11 -37.38
C VAL A 253 50.55 3.19 -38.13
N LEU A 254 50.82 1.98 -37.63
CA LEU A 254 51.68 1.00 -38.31
C LEU A 254 51.07 0.51 -39.63
N ILE A 255 49.75 0.27 -39.66
CA ILE A 255 49.01 -0.11 -40.89
C ILE A 255 49.05 1.03 -41.92
N PHE A 256 49.07 2.29 -41.47
CA PHE A 256 49.10 3.45 -42.36
C PHE A 256 50.51 3.79 -42.89
N LEU A 257 51.56 3.22 -42.30
CA LEU A 257 52.97 3.46 -42.67
C LEU A 257 53.61 2.29 -43.45
N LEU A 258 52.88 1.19 -43.66
CA LEU A 258 53.30 0.00 -44.41
C LEU A 258 52.77 0.01 -45.85
#